data_AF-A0A9D7XCT3-F1
#
_entry.id   AF-A0A9D7XCT3-F1
#
_cell.length_a   1.000
_cell.length_b   1.000
_cell.length_c   1.000
_cell.angle_alpha   90.00
_cell.angle_beta   90.00
_cell.angle_gamma   90.00
#
_symmetry.space_group_name_H-M   'P 1'
#
loop_
_entity.id
_entity.type
_entity.pdbx_description
1 polymer ?
#
loop_
_entity_poly.entity_id
_entity_poly.type
_entity_poly.pdbx_seq_one_letter_code
_entity_poly.pdbx_strand_id
1 'polypeptide(L)'
;MRLLAGMLLLLTMLPAVASSEDELWIERYMSQPGHSAQPNGMRSGYRMSWSELPRFIGVPVKVTTETGNTHLGTIERVDADEMRLRAQSHGGYADMTLRREQIINTELE
;
A
#
# COMPACT_ATOMS: atom_id res chain seq x y z
N MET A 1 7.04 29.94 -67.35
CA MET A 1 7.04 28.50 -67.04
C MET A 1 8.07 28.24 -65.94
N ARG A 2 7.61 27.75 -64.77
CA ARG A 2 8.29 26.87 -63.76
C ARG A 2 9.65 27.33 -63.16
N LEU A 3 9.71 27.71 -61.86
CA LEU A 3 10.01 26.89 -60.64
C LEU A 3 11.51 26.53 -60.52
N LEU A 4 12.27 26.55 -59.41
CA LEU A 4 12.10 26.54 -57.93
C LEU A 4 13.35 27.24 -57.31
N ALA A 5 13.26 28.12 -56.30
CA ALA A 5 13.12 27.84 -54.86
C ALA A 5 14.21 26.90 -54.29
N GLY A 6 15.34 27.48 -53.86
CA GLY A 6 16.44 26.81 -53.17
C GLY A 6 16.66 27.36 -51.75
N MET A 7 15.92 26.78 -50.82
CA MET A 7 16.28 26.43 -49.43
C MET A 7 17.58 27.03 -48.83
N LEU A 8 17.45 27.95 -47.87
CA LEU A 8 18.45 28.20 -46.84
C LEU A 8 17.74 28.29 -45.48
N LEU A 9 17.84 27.21 -44.70
CA LEU A 9 17.23 27.07 -43.39
C LEU A 9 18.03 27.90 -42.37
N LEU A 10 17.38 28.84 -41.68
CA LEU A 10 17.96 29.62 -40.60
C LEU A 10 18.16 28.80 -39.33
N LEU A 11 19.28 29.07 -38.67
CA LEU A 11 19.68 28.77 -37.29
C LEU A 11 18.53 28.82 -36.26
N THR A 12 18.44 27.78 -35.42
CA THR A 12 17.80 27.84 -34.09
C THR A 12 18.82 27.39 -33.03
N MET A 13 19.28 28.32 -32.18
CA MET A 13 18.93 28.45 -30.74
C MET A 13 19.65 27.45 -29.80
N LEU A 14 20.59 27.98 -29.00
CA LEU A 14 21.01 27.48 -27.67
C LEU A 14 19.81 27.66 -26.68
N PRO A 15 19.73 26.99 -25.49
CA PRO A 15 20.80 26.38 -24.69
C PRO A 15 20.52 24.95 -24.17
N ALA A 16 21.60 24.20 -23.87
CA ALA A 16 21.54 22.99 -23.07
C ALA A 16 21.60 23.36 -21.56
N VAL A 17 20.43 23.57 -20.95
CA VAL A 17 20.26 23.58 -19.49
C VAL A 17 19.06 22.67 -19.21
N ALA A 18 19.31 21.37 -19.10
CA ALA A 18 18.29 20.37 -18.81
C ALA A 18 18.91 19.18 -18.05
N SER A 19 19.56 19.46 -16.93
CA SER A 19 20.17 18.41 -16.09
C SER A 19 20.06 18.67 -14.59
N SER A 20 19.65 19.85 -14.12
CA SER A 20 19.55 20.15 -12.69
C SER A 20 18.15 19.93 -12.11
N GLU A 21 17.08 20.06 -12.89
CA GLU A 21 15.71 19.85 -12.38
C GLU A 21 15.34 18.37 -12.23
N ASP A 22 15.93 17.51 -13.06
CA ASP A 22 15.66 16.06 -13.05
C ASP A 22 16.39 15.31 -11.93
N GLU A 23 17.32 15.92 -11.19
CA GLU A 23 17.98 15.28 -10.03
C GLU A 23 17.41 15.76 -8.69
N LEU A 24 16.75 16.93 -8.68
CA LEU A 24 16.16 17.52 -7.48
C LEU A 24 15.02 16.68 -6.90
N TRP A 25 14.33 15.88 -7.71
CA TRP A 25 13.29 14.96 -7.21
C TRP A 25 13.90 13.78 -6.46
N ILE A 26 15.10 13.31 -6.84
CA ILE A 26 15.79 12.19 -6.20
C ILE A 26 16.32 12.63 -4.84
N GLU A 27 16.97 13.79 -4.77
CA GLU A 27 17.47 14.33 -3.50
C GLU A 27 16.32 14.62 -2.54
N ARG A 28 15.23 15.22 -3.02
CA ARG A 28 14.04 15.50 -2.20
C ARG A 28 13.32 14.22 -1.75
N TYR A 29 13.35 13.17 -2.56
CA TYR A 29 12.81 11.86 -2.20
C TYR A 29 13.66 11.17 -1.12
N MET A 30 15.00 11.22 -1.25
CA MET A 30 15.92 10.60 -0.29
C MET A 30 16.10 11.43 1.00
N SER A 31 15.84 12.74 0.96
CA SER A 31 15.99 13.63 2.12
C SER A 31 14.78 13.62 3.07
N GLN A 32 13.73 12.85 2.79
CA GLN A 32 12.58 12.71 3.69
C GLN A 32 12.90 11.72 4.81
N PRO A 33 13.10 12.17 6.06
CA PRO A 33 13.29 11.25 7.17
C PRO A 33 11.94 10.61 7.48
N GLY A 34 11.84 9.28 7.35
CA GLY A 34 10.68 8.52 7.85
C GLY A 34 9.95 7.60 6.87
N HIS A 35 10.45 7.37 5.65
CA HIS A 35 9.88 6.34 4.73
C HIS A 35 10.33 4.91 5.05
N SER A 36 10.61 4.60 6.32
CA SER A 36 10.28 3.26 6.81
C SER A 36 8.77 3.11 6.65
N ALA A 37 8.30 2.10 5.93
CA ALA A 37 6.88 1.81 5.73
C ALA A 37 6.18 1.49 7.06
N GLN A 38 6.04 2.48 7.93
CA GLN A 38 5.14 2.46 9.05
C GLN A 38 3.74 2.67 8.49
N PRO A 39 2.75 1.88 8.92
CA PRO A 39 1.38 1.88 8.39
C PRO A 39 0.59 3.12 8.82
N ASN A 40 1.18 4.32 8.79
CA ASN A 40 0.55 5.56 9.22
C ASN A 40 -0.33 6.22 8.13
N GLY A 41 -0.52 5.54 6.98
CA GLY A 41 -1.30 6.06 5.85
C GLY A 41 -2.22 5.06 5.17
N MET A 42 -2.44 3.86 5.75
CA MET A 42 -3.37 2.91 5.16
C MET A 42 -4.80 3.32 5.45
N ARG A 43 -5.62 3.37 4.39
CA ARG A 43 -7.03 3.75 4.47
C ARG A 43 -7.84 2.61 5.10
N SER A 44 -8.79 2.95 5.97
CA SER A 44 -9.83 2.01 6.44
C SER A 44 -10.45 1.29 5.24
N GLY A 45 -10.72 -0.02 5.39
CA GLY A 45 -11.19 -0.88 4.32
C GLY A 45 -10.10 -1.41 3.38
N TYR A 46 -8.81 -1.15 3.65
CA TYR A 46 -7.71 -1.78 2.92
C TYR A 46 -7.74 -3.30 3.15
N ARG A 47 -7.96 -4.05 2.07
CA ARG A 47 -7.94 -5.51 2.06
C ARG A 47 -6.49 -6.01 2.06
N MET A 48 -6.16 -6.82 3.07
CA MET A 48 -4.85 -7.44 3.22
C MET A 48 -4.84 -8.86 2.64
N SER A 49 -3.74 -9.25 2.02
CA SER A 49 -3.47 -10.66 1.69
C SER A 49 -2.90 -11.42 2.89
N TRP A 50 -3.03 -12.76 2.91
CA TRP A 50 -2.52 -13.60 4.00
C TRP A 50 -1.03 -13.36 4.32
N SER A 51 -0.21 -13.24 3.27
CA SER A 51 1.23 -12.99 3.40
C SER A 51 1.58 -11.65 4.03
N GLU A 52 0.64 -10.69 4.04
CA GLU A 52 0.85 -9.37 4.61
C GLU A 52 0.42 -9.30 6.07
N LEU A 53 -0.52 -10.15 6.51
CA LEU A 53 -1.07 -10.16 7.87
C LEU A 53 -0.01 -10.14 9.00
N PRO A 54 1.15 -10.83 8.90
CA PRO A 54 2.17 -10.76 9.96
C PRO A 54 2.70 -9.34 10.22
N ARG A 55 2.61 -8.43 9.23
CA ARG A 55 3.02 -7.03 9.36
C ARG A 55 2.00 -6.18 10.14
N PHE A 56 0.81 -6.73 10.39
CA PHE A 56 -0.32 -6.06 11.03
C PHE A 56 -0.66 -6.65 12.40
N ILE A 57 0.24 -7.41 13.01
CA ILE A 57 0.09 -7.83 14.42
C ILE A 57 -0.05 -6.57 15.29
N GLY A 58 -1.06 -6.57 16.17
CA GLY A 58 -1.43 -5.43 17.01
C GLY A 58 -2.36 -4.42 16.34
N VAL A 59 -2.73 -4.61 15.07
CA VAL A 59 -3.61 -3.68 14.33
C VAL A 59 -5.07 -4.15 14.40
N PRO A 60 -6.04 -3.23 14.62
CA PRO A 60 -7.47 -3.52 14.51
C PRO A 60 -7.88 -3.87 13.08
N VAL A 61 -8.61 -4.96 12.94
CA VAL A 61 -9.05 -5.52 11.66
C VAL A 61 -10.47 -6.04 11.74
N LYS A 62 -11.12 -6.02 10.58
CA LYS A 62 -12.38 -6.68 10.31
C LYS A 62 -12.11 -7.93 9.47
N VAL A 63 -12.46 -9.10 10.00
CA VAL A 63 -12.26 -10.39 9.34
C VAL A 63 -13.60 -10.96 8.93
N THR A 64 -13.76 -11.30 7.66
CA THR A 64 -14.95 -12.01 7.16
C THR A 64 -14.59 -13.45 6.84
N THR A 65 -15.39 -14.37 7.37
CA THR A 65 -15.19 -15.82 7.24
C THR A 65 -16.07 -16.41 6.15
N GLU A 66 -15.79 -17.66 5.77
CA GLU A 66 -16.53 -18.42 4.75
C GLU A 66 -18.02 -18.60 5.10
N THR A 67 -18.36 -18.62 6.40
CA THR A 67 -19.75 -18.73 6.87
C THR A 67 -20.51 -17.40 6.75
N GLY A 68 -19.86 -16.34 6.28
CA GLY A 68 -20.39 -14.98 6.23
C GLY A 68 -20.30 -14.21 7.55
N ASN A 69 -19.76 -14.83 8.62
CA ASN A 69 -19.58 -14.14 9.89
C ASN A 69 -18.46 -13.11 9.78
N THR A 70 -18.67 -11.96 10.41
CA THR A 70 -17.68 -10.89 10.51
C THR A 70 -17.24 -10.71 11.96
N HIS A 71 -15.93 -10.66 12.16
CA HIS A 71 -15.32 -10.49 13.47
C HIS A 71 -14.45 -9.22 13.45
N LEU A 72 -14.73 -8.32 14.39
CA LEU A 72 -13.90 -7.15 14.65
C LEU A 72 -12.92 -7.50 15.77
N GLY A 73 -11.64 -7.16 15.61
CA GLY A 73 -10.65 -7.52 16.61
C GLY A 73 -9.24 -7.08 16.25
N THR A 74 -8.29 -7.47 17.09
CA THR A 74 -6.86 -7.19 16.88
C THR A 74 -6.12 -8.46 16.52
N ILE A 75 -5.23 -8.41 15.53
CA ILE A 75 -4.38 -9.55 15.17
C ILE A 75 -3.35 -9.75 16.28
N GLU A 76 -3.36 -10.92 16.94
CA GLU A 76 -2.39 -11.23 18.01
C GLU A 76 -1.22 -12.07 17.49
N ARG A 77 -1.47 -12.94 16.50
CA ARG A 77 -0.47 -13.80 15.87
C ARG A 77 -0.93 -14.23 14.49
N VAL A 78 0.01 -14.41 13.57
CA VAL A 78 -0.21 -15.03 12.27
C VAL A 78 0.86 -16.08 12.03
N ASP A 79 0.42 -17.30 11.74
CA ASP A 79 1.25 -18.43 11.36
C ASP A 79 1.00 -18.77 9.86
N ALA A 80 1.56 -19.86 9.36
CA ALA A 80 1.47 -20.21 7.94
C ALA A 80 0.01 -20.50 7.48
N ASP A 81 -0.78 -21.07 8.38
CA ASP A 81 -2.06 -21.73 8.16
C ASP A 81 -3.17 -21.25 9.11
N GLU A 82 -2.82 -20.50 10.16
CA GLU A 82 -3.81 -19.92 11.08
C GLU A 82 -3.45 -18.50 11.54
N MET A 83 -4.47 -17.79 12.00
CA MET A 83 -4.37 -16.48 12.60
C MET A 83 -5.10 -16.48 13.93
N ARG A 84 -4.46 -15.90 14.97
CA ARG A 84 -5.10 -15.62 16.25
C ARG A 84 -5.59 -14.18 16.29
N LEU A 85 -6.89 -14.02 16.52
CA LEU A 85 -7.59 -12.76 16.61
C LEU A 85 -8.12 -12.57 18.04
N ARG A 86 -7.82 -11.44 18.68
CA ARG A 86 -8.57 -11.00 19.86
C ARG A 86 -9.82 -10.28 19.37
N ALA A 87 -10.92 -11.00 19.27
CA ALA A 87 -12.19 -10.51 18.75
C ALA A 87 -12.99 -9.78 19.83
N GLN A 88 -13.70 -8.72 19.46
CA GLN A 88 -14.68 -8.06 20.30
C GLN A 88 -15.95 -8.93 20.41
N SER A 89 -16.43 -9.18 21.63
CA SER A 89 -17.65 -9.96 21.87
C SER A 89 -18.39 -9.46 23.12
N HIS A 90 -19.69 -9.19 22.97
CA HIS A 90 -20.69 -8.96 24.04
C HIS A 90 -20.14 -8.40 25.37
N GLY A 91 -19.52 -7.23 25.33
CA GLY A 91 -19.03 -6.53 26.53
C GLY A 91 -17.56 -6.81 26.91
N GLY A 92 -16.80 -7.49 26.06
CA GLY A 92 -15.37 -7.72 26.26
C GLY A 92 -14.67 -8.26 25.02
N TYR A 93 -13.67 -9.11 25.26
CA TYR A 93 -12.84 -9.70 24.20
C TYR A 93 -12.81 -11.22 24.35
N ALA A 94 -12.76 -11.91 23.22
CA ALA A 94 -12.57 -13.34 23.12
C ALA A 94 -11.42 -13.64 22.17
N ASP A 95 -10.52 -14.53 22.59
CA ASP A 95 -9.48 -15.04 21.70
C ASP A 95 -10.09 -16.07 20.76
N MET A 96 -9.80 -15.93 19.47
CA MET A 96 -10.29 -16.79 18.41
C MET A 96 -9.15 -17.18 17.49
N THR A 97 -9.09 -18.45 17.10
CA THR A 97 -8.17 -18.93 16.07
C THR A 97 -8.98 -19.17 14.79
N LEU A 98 -8.55 -18.54 13.70
CA LEU A 98 -9.14 -18.69 12.38
C LEU A 98 -8.13 -19.34 11.46
N ARG A 99 -8.53 -20.42 10.78
CA ARG A 99 -7.69 -21.04 9.76
C ARG A 99 -7.69 -20.22 8.49
N ARG A 100 -6.62 -20.33 7.71
CA ARG A 100 -6.46 -19.60 6.45
C ARG A 100 -7.60 -19.86 5.48
N GLU A 101 -8.02 -21.10 5.35
CA GLU A 101 -9.11 -21.51 4.47
C GLU A 101 -10.47 -20.95 4.89
N GLN A 102 -10.65 -20.62 6.18
CA GLN A 102 -11.90 -20.06 6.70
C GLN A 102 -12.00 -18.55 6.45
N ILE A 103 -10.89 -17.88 6.14
CA ILE A 103 -10.82 -16.43 5.98
C ILE A 103 -10.99 -16.07 4.50
N ILE A 104 -12.08 -15.38 4.21
CA ILE A 104 -12.36 -14.86 2.87
C ILE A 104 -11.74 -13.48 2.69
N ASN A 105 -11.75 -12.67 3.75
CA ASN A 105 -11.34 -11.29 3.68
C ASN A 105 -10.83 -10.79 5.03
N THR A 106 -9.83 -9.91 5.00
CA THR A 106 -9.35 -9.19 6.18
C THR A 106 -9.08 -7.74 5.78
N GLU A 107 -9.73 -6.82 6.47
CA GLU A 107 -9.69 -5.39 6.18
C GLU A 107 -9.22 -4.60 7.40
N LEU A 108 -8.52 -3.50 7.18
CA LEU A 108 -8.25 -2.54 8.25
C LEU A 108 -9.56 -1.88 8.68
N GLU A 109 -9.77 -1.77 9.99
CA GLU A 109 -10.89 -1.01 10.56
C GLU A 109 -10.69 0.50 10.36
#